data_AF-A0A139QQ53-F1
#
_entry.id   AF-A0A139QQ53-F1
#
_cell.length_a   1.000
_cell.length_b   1.000
_cell.length_c   1.000
_cell.angle_alpha   90.00
_cell.angle_beta   90.00
_cell.angle_gamma   90.00
#
_symmetry.space_group_name_H-M   'P 1'
#
loop_
_entity.id
_entity.type
_entity.pdbx_description
1 polymer ?
#
loop_
_entity_poly.entity_id
_entity_poly.type
_entity_poly.pdbx_seq_one_letter_code
_entity_poly.pdbx_strand_id
1 'polypeptide(L)' 'MSLLEQLTSDMKEAMKAKDKVTLGVVRMVKASVSNEQIKLGHDLTADEELAVLSREMKQRVEEMESYKGC' A
#
# COMPACT_ATOMS: atom_id res chain seq x y z
N MET A 1 -2.31 -7.53 14.85
CA MET A 1 -1.32 -7.45 13.76
C MET A 1 -1.25 -6.01 13.33
N SER A 2 -0.05 -5.47 13.13
CA SER A 2 0.11 -4.17 12.46
C SER A 2 -0.16 -4.30 10.97
N LEU A 3 -0.46 -3.19 10.28
CA LEU A 3 -0.69 -3.20 8.84
C LEU A 3 0.54 -3.75 8.09
N LEU A 4 1.75 -3.45 8.56
CA LEU A 4 2.99 -3.96 7.97
C LEU A 4 3.15 -5.47 8.08
N GLU A 5 2.72 -6.06 9.20
CA GLU A 5 2.72 -7.52 9.37
C GLU A 5 1.75 -8.16 8.39
N GLN A 6 0.55 -7.58 8.24
CA GLN A 6 -0.46 -8.05 7.30
C GLN A 6 0.04 -7.97 5.85
N LEU A 7 0.54 -6.81 5.43
CA LEU A 7 1.13 -6.61 4.09
C LEU A 7 2.29 -7.56 3.81
N THR A 8 3.07 -7.91 4.83
CA THR A 8 4.15 -8.90 4.69
C THR A 8 3.61 -10.32 4.50
N SER A 9 2.51 -10.67 5.17
CA SER A 9 1.82 -11.95 4.94
C SER A 9 1.23 -12.01 3.54
N ASP A 10 0.48 -10.99 3.13
CA ASP A 10 -0.17 -10.90 1.82
C ASP A 10 0.87 -10.96 0.69
N MET A 11 2.03 -10.33 0.88
CA MET A 11 3.14 -10.43 -0.07
C MET A 11 3.61 -11.88 -0.23
N LYS A 12 3.75 -12.63 0.88
CA LYS A 12 4.15 -14.05 0.83
C LYS A 12 3.09 -14.89 0.13
N GLU A 13 1.82 -14.63 0.38
CA GLU A 13 0.71 -15.32 -0.26
C GLU A 13 0.67 -15.04 -1.77
N ALA A 14 0.78 -13.78 -2.18
CA ALA A 14 0.84 -13.38 -3.58
C ALA A 14 2.06 -13.99 -4.31
N MET A 15 3.21 -14.08 -3.64
CA MET A 15 4.39 -14.77 -4.17
C MET A 15 4.14 -16.27 -4.40
N LYS A 16 3.50 -16.95 -3.45
CA LYS A 16 3.14 -18.38 -3.59
C LYS A 16 2.13 -18.61 -4.70
N ALA A 17 1.12 -17.75 -4.80
CA ALA A 17 0.09 -17.78 -5.83
C ALA A 17 0.60 -17.35 -7.22
N LYS A 18 1.83 -16.80 -7.31
CA LYS A 18 2.38 -16.16 -8.52
C LYS A 18 1.48 -15.04 -9.07
N ASP A 19 0.71 -14.40 -8.21
CA ASP A 19 -0.14 -13.28 -8.56
C ASP A 19 0.70 -12.00 -8.64
N LYS A 20 1.17 -11.70 -9.85
CA LYS A 20 2.04 -10.55 -10.10
C LYS A 20 1.36 -9.21 -9.85
N VAL A 21 0.04 -9.14 -10.07
CA VAL A 21 -0.72 -7.89 -9.92
C VAL A 21 -0.83 -7.55 -8.44
N THR A 22 -1.37 -8.49 -7.65
CA THR A 22 -1.50 -8.31 -6.20
C THR A 22 -0.15 -8.09 -5.54
N LEU A 23 0.88 -8.86 -5.94
CA LEU A 23 2.23 -8.69 -5.42
C LEU A 23 2.81 -7.29 -5.67
N GLY A 24 2.56 -6.72 -6.85
CA GLY A 24 2.97 -5.37 -7.20
C GLY A 24 2.28 -4.34 -6.30
N VAL A 25 0.96 -4.43 -6.17
CA VAL A 25 0.16 -3.50 -5.34
C VAL A 25 0.58 -3.57 -3.87
N VAL A 26 0.68 -4.77 -3.30
CA VAL A 26 1.06 -4.96 -1.89
C VAL A 26 2.45 -4.39 -1.59
N ARG A 27 3.42 -4.57 -2.51
CA ARG A 27 4.76 -4.00 -2.36
C ARG A 27 4.75 -2.48 -2.39
N MET A 28 3.97 -1.88 -3.29
CA MET A 28 3.85 -0.43 -3.36
C MET A 28 3.23 0.13 -2.08
N VAL A 29 2.10 -0.42 -1.63
CA VAL A 29 1.43 0.03 -0.40
C VAL A 29 2.36 -0.10 0.81
N LYS A 30 3.07 -1.23 0.94
CA LYS A 30 4.07 -1.42 2.01
C LYS A 30 5.17 -0.35 1.98
N ALA A 31 5.66 0.00 0.80
CA ALA A 31 6.66 1.06 0.66
C ALA A 31 6.10 2.43 1.08
N SER A 32 4.87 2.75 0.69
CA SER A 32 4.20 4.02 1.08
C SER A 32 4.02 4.13 2.60
N VAL A 33 3.62 3.04 3.27
CA VAL A 33 3.53 2.98 4.74
C VAL A 33 4.90 3.17 5.40
N SER A 34 5.93 2.43 4.95
CA SER A 34 7.29 2.57 5.50
C SER A 34 7.88 3.97 5.28
N ASN A 35 7.61 4.59 4.13
CA ASN A 35 8.05 5.96 3.84
C ASN A 35 7.37 6.97 4.77
N GLU A 36 6.09 6.79 5.10
CA GLU A 36 5.40 7.68 6.04
C GLU A 36 5.95 7.52 7.47
N GLN A 37 6.25 6.29 7.92
CA GLN A 37 6.94 6.08 9.21
C GLN A 37 8.28 6.81 9.28
N ILE A 38 9.09 6.71 8.22
CA ILE A 38 10.38 7.41 8.13
C ILE A 38 10.17 8.92 8.20
N LYS A 39 9.16 9.44 7.50
CA LYS A 39 8.85 10.86 7.45
C LYS A 39 8.37 11.42 8.80
N LEU A 40 7.55 10.66 9.53
CA LEU A 40 7.04 11.08 10.84
C LEU A 40 8.00 10.76 11.99
N GLY A 41 8.96 9.85 11.78
CA GLY A 41 9.96 9.46 12.77
C GLY A 41 9.43 8.54 13.87
N HIS A 42 8.26 7.92 13.65
CA HIS A 42 7.68 6.94 14.56
C HIS A 42 6.84 5.90 13.79
N ASP A 43 6.45 4.84 14.49
CA ASP A 43 5.50 3.87 13.95
C ASP A 43 4.12 4.50 13.80
N LEU A 44 3.43 4.21 12.69
CA LEU A 44 2.11 4.76 12.44
C LEU A 44 1.09 4.20 13.43
N THR A 45 0.20 5.09 13.86
CA THR A 45 -1.06 4.72 14.50
C THR A 45 -2.04 4.17 13.46
N ALA A 46 -3.09 3.48 13.90
CA ALA A 46 -4.12 2.95 13.00
C ALA A 46 -4.79 4.03 12.13
N ASP A 47 -4.96 5.25 12.66
CA ASP A 47 -5.54 6.37 11.93
C ASP A 47 -4.59 6.88 10.84
N GLU A 48 -3.29 6.93 11.12
CA GLU A 48 -2.27 7.31 10.14
C GLU A 48 -2.10 6.25 9.06
N GLU A 49 -2.16 4.97 9.43
CA GLU A 49 -2.21 3.84 8.49
C GLU A 49 -3.40 3.98 7.53
N LEU A 50 -4.60 4.25 8.06
CA LEU A 50 -5.80 4.49 7.26
C LEU A 50 -5.69 5.72 6.36
N ALA A 51 -5.06 6.79 6.84
CA ALA A 51 -4.84 8.01 6.06
C ALA A 51 -3.91 7.74 4.86
N VAL A 52 -2.82 6.99 5.07
CA VAL A 52 -1.92 6.55 3.99
C VAL A 52 -2.67 5.71 2.98
N LEU A 53 -3.40 4.68 3.43
CA LEU A 53 -4.17 3.80 2.53
C LEU A 53 -5.21 4.58 1.70
N SER A 54 -5.93 5.51 2.33
CA SER A 54 -6.92 6.34 1.65
C SER A 54 -6.29 7.23 0.58
N ARG A 55 -5.10 7.78 0.85
CA ARG A 55 -4.33 8.57 -0.12
C ARG A 55 -3.89 7.73 -1.32
N GLU A 56 -3.30 6.56 -1.08
CA GLU A 56 -2.84 5.67 -2.15
C GLU A 56 -4.01 5.18 -3.03
N MET A 57 -5.16 4.87 -2.42
CA MET A 57 -6.38 4.50 -3.14
C MET A 57 -6.86 5.65 -4.04
N LYS A 58 -6.92 6.87 -3.50
CA LYS A 58 -7.32 8.06 -4.26
C LYS A 58 -6.40 8.29 -5.46
N GLN A 59 -5.08 8.22 -5.26
CA GLN A 59 -4.11 8.36 -6.34
C GLN A 59 -4.31 7.32 -7.45
N ARG A 60 -4.53 6.05 -7.09
CA ARG A 60 -4.82 4.98 -8.06
C ARG A 60 -6.08 5.24 -8.89
N VAL A 61 -7.13 5.76 -8.26
CA VAL A 61 -8.40 6.10 -8.94
C VAL A 61 -8.17 7.27 -9.89
N GLU A 62 -7.53 8.35 -9.43
CA GLU A 62 -7.22 9.52 -10.24
C GLU A 62 -6.30 9.20 -11.41
N GLU A 63 -5.27 8.36 -11.21
CA GLU A 63 -4.40 7.83 -12.27
C GLU A 63 -5.22 7.06 -13.33
N MET A 64 -6.16 6.23 -12.90
CA MET A 64 -7.00 5.43 -13.79
C MET A 64 -7.97 6.30 -14.59
N GLU A 65 -8.58 7.30 -13.96
CA GLU A 65 -9.48 8.24 -14.63
C GLU A 65 -8.72 9.10 -15.65
N SER A 66 -7.54 9.62 -15.28
CA SER A 66 -6.67 10.36 -16.18
C SER A 66 -6.25 9.53 -17.41
N TYR A 67 -5.93 8.25 -17.21
CA TYR A 67 -5.59 7.34 -18.31
C TYR A 67 -6.76 7.08 -19.27
N LYS A 68 -8.00 6.99 -18.76
CA LYS A 68 -9.21 6.77 -19.57
C LYS A 68 -9.65 8.00 -20.38
N GLY A 69 -9.19 9.19 -20.00
CA GLY A 69 -9.52 10.46 -20.66
C GLY A 69 -8.64 10.81 -21.87
N CYS A 70 -7.69 9.94 -22.23
CA CYS A 70 -6.79 10.05 -23.39
C CYS A 70 -7.31 9.14 -24.52
#